data_AF-A0A1C7GZX7-F1
#
_entry.id   AF-A0A1C7GZX7-F1
#
_cell.length_a   1.000
_cell.length_b   1.000
_cell.length_c   1.000
_cell.angle_alpha   90.00
_cell.angle_beta   90.00
_cell.angle_gamma   90.00
#
_symmetry.space_group_name_H-M   'P 1'
#
loop_
_entity.id
_entity.type
_entity.pdbx_description
1 polymer ?
#
loop_
_entity_poly.entity_id
_entity_poly.type
_entity_poly.pdbx_seq_one_letter_code
_entity_poly.pdbx_strand_id
1 'polypeptide(L)'
;MSDAYSSNGFALDVRARFYMSGQLFCELMGHWGTHEGSKSVLQKGNPFDIDDERNTLLGVVGLGYEIFQNENQTFDIYIKGLVGYGVRSSRFDDYQITGSEDGHVTLGCDIKKKGIAAAIGLGMDTRFKRWTLTPSVDVFYIGNEWNVATMISFGFFL
;
A
#
# COMPACT_ATOMS: atom_id res chain seq x y z
N MET A 1 14.29 -4.32 -9.90
CA MET A 1 13.67 -4.06 -8.59
C MET A 1 14.21 -5.12 -7.65
N SER A 2 14.76 -4.75 -6.50
CA SER A 2 15.01 -5.76 -5.45
C SER A 2 13.65 -6.16 -4.90
N ASP A 3 13.23 -7.40 -5.17
CA ASP A 3 12.04 -7.99 -4.58
C ASP A 3 12.07 -7.76 -3.06
N ALA A 4 10.94 -7.37 -2.48
CA ALA A 4 10.82 -7.28 -1.03
C ALA A 4 11.11 -8.64 -0.41
N TYR A 5 11.94 -8.68 0.64
CA TYR A 5 12.25 -9.93 1.34
C TYR A 5 11.19 -10.32 2.37
N SER A 6 10.01 -9.69 2.31
CA SER A 6 8.93 -9.92 3.28
C SER A 6 7.66 -10.45 2.61
N SER A 7 7.16 -11.57 3.13
CA SER A 7 5.81 -12.08 2.90
C SER A 7 4.78 -11.56 3.90
N ASN A 8 5.20 -10.81 4.91
CA ASN A 8 4.39 -10.47 6.09
C ASN A 8 4.26 -8.96 6.21
N GLY A 9 3.02 -8.49 6.13
CA GLY A 9 2.71 -7.08 6.28
C GLY A 9 1.27 -6.85 6.65
N PHE A 10 0.99 -5.63 7.06
CA PHE A 10 -0.35 -5.15 7.37
C PHE A 10 -0.59 -3.84 6.62
N ALA A 11 -1.79 -3.67 6.09
CA ALA A 11 -2.22 -2.42 5.50
C ALA A 11 -3.59 -2.03 6.04
N LEU A 12 -3.76 -0.73 6.29
CA LEU A 12 -5.00 -0.12 6.75
C LEU A 12 -5.34 1.06 5.86
N ASP A 13 -6.58 1.06 5.38
CA ASP A 13 -7.15 2.17 4.62
C ASP A 13 -8.32 2.77 5.39
N VAL A 14 -8.35 4.10 5.43
CA VAL A 14 -9.52 4.88 5.85
C VAL A 14 -9.98 5.69 4.65
N ARG A 15 -11.24 5.49 4.26
CA ARG A 15 -11.83 6.08 3.06
C ARG A 15 -13.11 6.82 3.40
N ALA A 16 -13.32 7.98 2.77
CA ALA A 16 -14.57 8.70 2.78
C ALA A 16 -14.98 9.02 1.34
N ARG A 17 -16.19 8.61 0.94
CA ARG A 17 -16.73 8.86 -0.40
C ARG A 17 -17.89 9.85 -0.36
N PHE A 18 -17.86 10.80 -1.27
CA PHE A 18 -18.86 11.83 -1.45
C PHE A 18 -19.44 11.70 -2.87
N TYR A 19 -20.68 11.24 -2.97
CA TYR A 19 -21.37 11.06 -4.23
C TYR A 19 -21.81 12.41 -4.78
N MET A 20 -21.34 12.75 -5.98
CA MET A 20 -21.71 13.97 -6.71
C MET A 20 -22.85 13.72 -7.68
N SER A 21 -22.97 12.49 -8.16
CA SER A 21 -24.07 12.01 -9.00
C SER A 21 -24.35 10.55 -8.68
N GLY A 22 -25.26 9.92 -9.43
CA GLY A 22 -25.52 8.50 -9.30
C GLY A 22 -24.30 7.62 -9.58
N GLN A 23 -23.30 8.09 -10.32
CA GLN A 23 -22.13 7.27 -10.74
C GLN A 23 -20.78 7.91 -10.38
N LEU A 24 -20.73 9.24 -10.22
CA LEU A 24 -19.51 9.98 -9.94
C LEU A 24 -19.40 10.28 -8.45
N PHE A 25 -18.24 10.00 -7.86
CA PHE A 25 -17.93 10.33 -6.48
C PHE A 25 -16.53 10.94 -6.34
N CYS A 26 -16.33 11.73 -5.28
CA CYS A 26 -15.00 12.08 -4.79
C CYS A 26 -14.65 11.16 -3.62
N GLU A 27 -13.41 10.69 -3.57
CA GLU A 27 -12.89 9.90 -2.46
C GLU A 27 -11.71 10.62 -1.81
N LEU A 28 -11.74 10.69 -0.48
CA LEU A 28 -10.58 10.94 0.36
C LEU A 28 -10.10 9.59 0.89
N MET A 29 -8.81 9.28 0.75
CA MET A 29 -8.22 8.04 1.23
C MET A 29 -6.93 8.32 1.99
N GLY A 30 -6.85 7.81 3.22
CA GLY A 30 -5.60 7.62 3.94
C GLY A 30 -5.21 6.15 3.88
N HIS A 31 -3.95 5.86 3.55
CA HIS A 31 -3.40 4.50 3.57
C HIS A 31 -2.15 4.46 4.44
N TRP A 32 -2.09 3.44 5.30
CA TRP A 32 -0.92 3.08 6.08
C TRP A 32 -0.59 1.61 5.85
N GLY A 33 0.62 1.31 5.42
CA GLY A 33 1.11 -0.04 5.21
C GLY A 33 2.46 -0.27 5.87
N THR A 34 2.62 -1.41 6.52
CA THR A 34 3.88 -1.87 7.14
C THR A 34 4.20 -3.25 6.60
N HIS A 35 5.44 -3.46 6.17
CA HIS A 35 5.96 -4.77 5.80
C HIS A 35 7.23 -5.00 6.59
N GLU A 36 7.37 -6.18 7.16
CA GLU A 36 8.55 -6.58 7.91
C GLU A 36 8.88 -8.01 7.52
N GLY A 37 10.12 -8.28 7.17
CA GLY A 37 10.53 -9.63 6.85
C GLY A 37 12.03 -9.80 6.88
N SER A 38 12.42 -11.04 7.08
CA SER A 38 13.82 -11.43 7.17
C SER A 38 14.14 -12.50 6.13
N LYS A 39 15.39 -12.50 5.66
CA LYS A 39 15.90 -13.57 4.80
C LYS A 39 17.25 -14.03 5.29
N SER A 40 17.34 -15.34 5.55
CA SER A 40 18.62 -16.00 5.80
C SER A 40 19.40 -16.19 4.50
N VAL A 41 20.63 -15.70 4.47
CA VAL A 41 21.55 -15.80 3.34
C VAL A 41 22.88 -16.39 3.83
N LEU A 42 23.58 -17.07 2.92
CA LEU A 42 24.90 -17.64 3.20
C LEU A 42 25.98 -16.76 2.59
N GLN A 43 26.90 -16.25 3.41
CA GLN A 43 28.12 -15.60 2.92
C GLN A 43 29.34 -16.29 3.54
N LYS A 44 30.24 -16.74 2.66
CA LYS A 44 31.43 -17.53 3.03
C LYS A 44 31.10 -18.77 3.91
N GLY A 45 29.91 -19.36 3.74
CA GLY A 45 29.47 -20.56 4.47
C GLY A 45 28.81 -20.30 5.83
N ASN A 46 28.75 -19.04 6.29
CA ASN A 46 28.04 -18.67 7.50
C ASN A 46 26.63 -18.14 7.16
N PRO A 47 25.56 -18.71 7.77
CA PRO A 47 24.22 -18.17 7.62
C PRO A 47 24.07 -16.86 8.39
N PHE A 48 23.39 -15.88 7.81
CA PHE A 48 23.01 -14.65 8.48
C PHE A 48 21.68 -14.12 7.95
N ASP A 49 20.95 -13.40 8.78
CA ASP A 49 19.63 -12.88 8.45
C ASP A 49 19.72 -11.41 8.01
N ILE A 50 19.00 -11.07 6.95
CA ILE A 50 18.83 -9.69 6.47
C ILE A 50 17.38 -9.29 6.74
N ASP A 51 17.20 -8.26 7.54
CA ASP A 51 15.89 -7.70 7.88
C ASP A 51 15.54 -6.53 6.94
N ASP A 52 14.29 -6.48 6.48
CA ASP A 52 13.70 -5.47 5.59
C ASP A 52 12.41 -4.96 6.22
N GLU A 53 12.45 -3.72 6.72
CA GLU A 53 11.28 -3.00 7.23
C GLU A 53 10.86 -1.90 6.25
N ARG A 54 9.60 -1.94 5.80
CA ARG A 54 9.03 -0.94 4.89
C ARG A 54 7.76 -0.35 5.47
N ASN A 55 7.74 0.96 5.59
CA ASN A 55 6.61 1.73 6.08
C ASN A 55 6.14 2.69 5.00
N THR A 56 4.84 2.69 4.72
CA THR A 56 4.20 3.57 3.74
C THR A 56 3.03 4.29 4.40
N LEU A 57 2.97 5.60 4.26
CA LEU A 57 1.86 6.43 4.69
C LEU A 57 1.51 7.41 3.59
N LEU A 58 0.25 7.51 3.20
CA LEU A 58 -0.21 8.48 2.21
C LEU A 58 -1.60 9.01 2.52
N GLY A 59 -1.85 10.23 2.07
CA GLY A 59 -3.16 10.85 1.98
C GLY A 59 -3.40 11.31 0.55
N VAL A 60 -4.49 10.85 -0.05
CA VAL A 60 -4.85 11.16 -1.45
C VAL A 60 -6.32 11.50 -1.57
N VAL A 61 -6.64 12.30 -2.57
CA VAL A 61 -7.99 12.72 -2.92
C VAL A 61 -8.16 12.69 -4.43
N GLY A 62 -9.37 12.39 -4.88
CA GLY A 62 -9.67 12.42 -6.30
C GLY A 62 -11.04 11.91 -6.61
N LEU A 63 -11.22 11.45 -7.85
CA LEU A 63 -12.50 11.05 -8.39
C LEU A 63 -12.55 9.54 -8.57
N GLY A 64 -13.74 8.99 -8.38
CA GLY A 64 -14.08 7.66 -8.81
C GLY A 64 -15.40 7.64 -9.56
N TYR A 65 -15.57 6.58 -10.33
CA TYR A 65 -16.70 6.39 -11.23
C TYR A 65 -17.17 4.95 -11.17
N GLU A 66 -18.46 4.76 -10.93
CA GLU A 66 -19.13 3.46 -10.96
C GLU A 66 -19.38 3.06 -12.43
N ILE A 67 -18.53 2.15 -12.93
CA ILE A 67 -18.58 1.65 -14.32
C ILE A 67 -19.68 0.62 -14.52
N PHE A 68 -20.16 0.02 -13.45
CA PHE A 68 -21.26 -0.94 -13.46
C PHE A 68 -22.09 -0.77 -12.19
N GLN A 69 -23.41 -0.76 -12.36
CA GLN A 69 -24.38 -0.73 -11.26
C GLN A 69 -25.42 -1.80 -11.53
N ASN A 70 -25.66 -2.67 -10.55
CA ASN A 70 -26.73 -3.64 -10.65
C ASN A 70 -28.10 -2.95 -10.54
N GLU A 71 -29.12 -3.43 -11.25
CA GLU A 71 -30.49 -2.88 -11.21
C GLU A 71 -31.06 -2.85 -9.78
N ASN A 72 -30.70 -3.86 -8.98
CA ASN A 72 -31.13 -3.97 -7.58
C ASN A 72 -30.24 -3.18 -6.60
N GLN A 73 -29.24 -2.44 -7.09
CA GLN A 73 -28.26 -1.68 -6.30
C GLN A 73 -27.56 -2.49 -5.20
N THR A 74 -27.44 -3.80 -5.39
CA THR A 74 -26.80 -4.71 -4.43
C THR A 74 -25.29 -4.82 -4.63
N PHE A 75 -24.82 -4.58 -5.86
CA PHE A 75 -23.40 -4.56 -6.16
C PHE A 75 -23.08 -3.55 -7.24
N ASP A 76 -21.98 -2.83 -7.05
CA ASP A 76 -21.47 -1.81 -7.96
C ASP A 76 -19.96 -2.02 -8.16
N ILE A 77 -19.46 -1.78 -9.36
CA ILE A 77 -18.03 -1.85 -9.68
C ILE A 77 -17.57 -0.44 -10.01
N TYR A 78 -16.48 0.00 -9.38
CA TYR A 78 -15.94 1.35 -9.57
C TYR A 78 -14.46 1.33 -9.91
N ILE A 79 -14.05 2.34 -10.67
CA ILE A 79 -12.65 2.74 -10.82
C ILE A 79 -12.43 4.06 -10.10
N LYS A 80 -11.21 4.31 -9.65
CA LYS A 80 -10.82 5.59 -9.04
C LYS A 80 -9.42 6.00 -9.43
N GLY A 81 -9.21 7.31 -9.47
CA GLY A 81 -7.91 7.95 -9.65
C GLY A 81 -7.76 9.08 -8.64
N LEU A 82 -6.80 8.93 -7.74
CA LEU A 82 -6.53 9.84 -6.63
C LEU A 82 -5.09 10.34 -6.69
N VAL A 83 -4.89 11.56 -6.22
CA VAL A 83 -3.56 12.18 -6.11
C VAL A 83 -3.41 12.85 -4.75
N GLY A 84 -2.17 13.00 -4.30
CA GLY A 84 -1.90 13.61 -3.01
C GLY A 84 -0.44 13.52 -2.63
N TYR A 85 -0.19 13.19 -1.36
CA TYR A 85 1.15 13.19 -0.81
C TYR A 85 1.38 11.95 0.05
N GLY A 86 2.59 11.42 0.01
CA GLY A 86 2.95 10.25 0.78
C GLY A 86 4.40 10.29 1.25
N VAL A 87 4.66 9.47 2.26
CA VAL A 87 5.97 9.21 2.83
C VAL A 87 6.17 7.70 2.85
N ARG A 88 7.36 7.28 2.46
CA ARG A 88 7.82 5.91 2.54
C ARG A 88 9.18 5.88 3.24
N SER A 89 9.36 4.94 4.14
CA SER A 89 10.65 4.56 4.72
C SER A 89 10.92 3.11 4.36
N SER A 90 12.15 2.81 3.96
CA SER A 90 12.67 1.45 3.92
C SER A 90 13.92 1.43 4.78
N ARG A 91 14.01 0.49 5.73
CA ARG A 91 15.18 0.27 6.56
C ARG A 91 15.70 -1.13 6.31
N PHE A 92 17.03 -1.21 6.22
CA PHE A 92 17.79 -2.44 6.07
C PHE A 92 18.85 -2.44 7.16
N ASP A 93 19.02 -3.56 7.84
CA ASP A 93 19.94 -3.67 8.97
C ASP A 93 21.41 -3.48 8.59
N ASP A 94 22.17 -2.93 9.54
CA ASP A 94 23.62 -2.73 9.43
C ASP A 94 24.37 -4.04 9.69
N TYR A 95 25.31 -4.37 8.80
CA TYR A 95 26.17 -5.53 8.96
C TYR A 95 27.54 -5.14 9.52
N GLN A 96 27.95 -5.77 10.63
CA GLN A 96 29.33 -5.80 11.11
C GLN A 96 29.95 -7.19 10.87
N ILE A 97 31.00 -7.24 10.06
CA ILE A 97 31.80 -8.45 9.85
C ILE A 97 32.59 -8.74 11.12
N THR A 98 32.33 -9.88 11.75
CA THR A 98 33.23 -10.46 12.77
C THR A 98 34.43 -11.10 12.07
N GLY A 99 35.39 -10.28 11.64
CA GLY A 99 36.61 -10.72 10.97
C GLY A 99 37.37 -9.54 10.38
N SER A 100 38.56 -9.26 10.92
CA SER A 100 39.27 -7.98 10.87
C SER A 100 39.87 -7.54 9.52
N GLU A 101 39.49 -8.08 8.36
CA GLU A 101 40.24 -7.78 7.12
C GLU A 101 39.44 -7.52 5.84
N ASP A 102 38.13 -7.72 5.78
CA ASP A 102 37.36 -7.39 4.57
C ASP A 102 36.27 -6.37 4.90
N GLY A 103 36.21 -5.31 4.10
CA GLY A 103 35.55 -4.04 4.40
C GLY A 103 34.07 -4.11 4.79
N HIS A 104 33.65 -3.06 5.52
CA HIS A 104 32.25 -2.78 5.82
C HIS A 104 31.41 -2.77 4.54
N VAL A 105 30.49 -3.72 4.41
CA VAL A 105 29.36 -3.60 3.47
C VAL A 105 28.20 -3.05 4.29
N THR A 106 28.14 -1.72 4.38
CA THR A 106 27.01 -1.03 4.99
C THR A 106 25.81 -1.16 4.06
N LEU A 107 24.89 -2.07 4.37
CA LEU A 107 23.54 -2.06 3.81
C LEU A 107 22.62 -1.08 4.57
N GLY A 108 23.12 -0.38 5.60
CA GLY A 108 22.44 0.69 6.33
C GLY A 108 21.99 1.81 5.40
N CYS A 109 20.82 1.63 4.81
CA CYS A 109 20.22 2.56 3.89
C CYS A 109 18.79 2.83 4.36
N ASP A 110 18.61 3.83 5.23
CA ASP A 110 17.28 4.37 5.51
C ASP A 110 16.86 5.21 4.30
N ILE A 111 16.17 4.58 3.37
CA ILE A 111 15.61 5.26 2.20
C ILE A 111 14.28 5.87 2.64
N LYS A 112 14.33 7.12 3.06
CA LYS A 112 13.13 7.93 3.31
C LYS A 112 12.78 8.76 2.08
N LYS A 113 11.71 8.37 1.38
CA LYS A 113 11.16 9.13 0.26
C LYS A 113 9.86 9.80 0.67
N LYS A 114 9.70 11.07 0.33
CA LYS A 114 8.46 11.82 0.49
C LYS A 114 8.16 12.54 -0.80
N GLY A 115 6.89 12.66 -1.17
CA GLY A 115 6.55 13.32 -2.41
C GLY A 115 5.11 13.11 -2.84
N ILE A 116 4.86 13.46 -4.10
CA ILE A 116 3.58 13.26 -4.75
C ILE A 116 3.25 11.76 -4.69
N ALA A 117 2.03 11.49 -4.25
CA ALA A 117 1.42 10.18 -4.27
C ALA A 117 0.30 10.14 -5.31
N ALA A 118 0.19 9.04 -6.04
CA ALA A 118 -0.97 8.73 -6.86
C ALA A 118 -1.51 7.36 -6.48
N ALA A 119 -2.83 7.21 -6.52
CA ALA A 119 -3.50 5.94 -6.29
C ALA A 119 -4.51 5.69 -7.40
N ILE A 120 -4.41 4.56 -8.07
CA ILE A 120 -5.41 4.11 -9.05
C ILE A 120 -5.97 2.80 -8.53
N GLY A 121 -7.29 2.69 -8.47
CA GLY A 121 -7.94 1.53 -7.87
C GLY A 121 -9.13 1.04 -8.65
N LEU A 122 -9.37 -0.26 -8.53
CA LEU A 122 -10.60 -0.94 -8.94
C LEU A 122 -11.20 -1.58 -7.71
N GLY A 123 -12.50 -1.43 -7.48
CA GLY A 123 -13.18 -2.11 -6.40
C GLY A 123 -14.60 -2.47 -6.74
N MET A 124 -15.17 -3.32 -5.91
CA MET A 124 -16.56 -3.74 -6.00
C MET A 124 -17.22 -3.51 -4.66
N ASP A 125 -18.27 -2.72 -4.62
CA ASP A 125 -19.08 -2.52 -3.42
C ASP A 125 -20.21 -3.53 -3.41
N THR A 126 -20.28 -4.37 -2.38
CA THR A 126 -21.44 -5.24 -2.13
C THR A 126 -22.25 -4.66 -0.97
N ARG A 127 -23.49 -4.26 -1.22
CA ARG A 127 -24.34 -3.58 -0.24
C ARG A 127 -25.26 -4.57 0.48
N PHE A 128 -25.24 -4.50 1.81
CA PHE A 128 -26.11 -5.26 2.70
C PHE A 128 -26.79 -4.29 3.67
N LYS A 129 -27.99 -3.82 3.30
CA LYS A 129 -28.69 -2.73 4.00
C LYS A 129 -27.82 -1.47 4.06
N ARG A 130 -27.37 -1.07 5.25
CA ARG A 130 -26.51 0.10 5.49
C ARG A 130 -25.01 -0.22 5.45
N TRP A 131 -24.67 -1.50 5.36
CA TRP A 131 -23.27 -1.94 5.35
C TRP A 131 -22.80 -2.22 3.94
N THR A 132 -21.51 -2.02 3.71
CA THR A 132 -20.87 -2.32 2.44
C THR A 132 -19.62 -3.14 2.70
N LEU A 133 -19.45 -4.21 1.92
CA LEU A 133 -18.21 -4.96 1.84
C LEU A 133 -17.55 -4.63 0.51
N THR A 134 -16.31 -4.18 0.56
CA THR A 134 -15.61 -3.69 -0.62
C THR A 134 -14.23 -4.34 -0.74
N PRO A 135 -14.11 -5.44 -1.49
CA PRO A 135 -12.82 -5.84 -2.05
C PRO A 135 -12.34 -4.77 -3.06
N SER A 136 -11.07 -4.38 -2.96
CA SER A 136 -10.42 -3.51 -3.94
C SER A 136 -8.97 -3.88 -4.16
N VAL A 137 -8.45 -3.50 -5.33
CA VAL A 137 -7.03 -3.52 -5.65
C VAL A 137 -6.61 -2.10 -5.96
N ASP A 138 -5.61 -1.62 -5.24
CA ASP A 138 -5.11 -0.26 -5.34
C ASP A 138 -3.62 -0.28 -5.70
N VAL A 139 -3.27 0.48 -6.73
CA VAL A 139 -1.88 0.69 -7.16
C VAL A 139 -1.46 2.07 -6.71
N PHE A 140 -0.43 2.12 -5.88
CA PHE A 140 0.16 3.35 -5.35
C PHE A 140 1.46 3.68 -6.07
N TYR A 141 1.65 4.96 -6.37
CA TYR A 141 2.93 5.52 -6.74
C TYR A 141 3.35 6.53 -5.69
N ILE A 142 4.47 6.32 -5.01
CA ILE A 142 4.95 7.20 -3.94
C ILE A 142 6.45 7.35 -4.07
N GLY A 143 6.92 8.59 -4.25
CA GLY A 143 8.36 8.88 -4.28
C GLY A 143 9.12 8.04 -5.31
N ASN A 144 8.62 7.96 -6.54
CA ASN A 144 9.23 7.20 -7.65
C ASN A 144 9.21 5.67 -7.53
N GLU A 145 8.37 5.11 -6.66
CA GLU A 145 8.17 3.66 -6.59
C GLU A 145 6.70 3.29 -6.62
N TRP A 146 6.44 2.12 -7.23
CA TRP A 146 5.12 1.53 -7.35
C TRP A 146 4.91 0.49 -6.25
N ASN A 147 3.70 0.45 -5.70
CA ASN A 147 3.25 -0.56 -4.76
C ASN A 147 1.83 -1.00 -5.12
N VAL A 148 1.48 -2.26 -4.84
CA VAL A 148 0.14 -2.81 -5.07
C VAL A 148 -0.40 -3.31 -3.74
N ALA A 149 -1.62 -2.91 -3.39
CA ALA A 149 -2.32 -3.36 -2.20
C ALA A 149 -3.66 -4.00 -2.58
N THR A 150 -3.88 -5.22 -2.11
CA THR A 150 -5.18 -5.90 -2.15
C THR A 150 -5.87 -5.67 -0.80
N MET A 151 -7.06 -5.08 -0.85
CA MET A 151 -7.77 -4.63 0.35
C MET A 151 -9.16 -5.25 0.42
N ILE A 152 -9.61 -5.52 1.63
CA ILE A 152 -11.02 -5.76 1.95
C ILE A 152 -11.40 -4.68 2.95
N SER A 153 -12.42 -3.90 2.63
CA SER A 153 -12.91 -2.81 3.48
C SER A 153 -14.37 -3.01 3.85
N PHE A 154 -14.73 -2.54 5.04
CA PHE A 154 -16.09 -2.52 5.55
C PHE A 154 -16.52 -1.06 5.68
N GLY A 155 -17.61 -0.71 5.02
CA GLY A 155 -18.17 0.63 5.00
C GLY A 155 -19.56 0.67 5.60
N PHE A 156 -19.96 1.87 6.01
CA PHE A 156 -21.32 2.17 6.45
C PHE A 156 -21.84 3.37 5.66
N PHE A 157 -23.02 3.22 5.06
CA PHE A 157 -23.77 4.31 4.42
C PHE A 157 -24.91 4.73 5.33
N LEU A 158 -25.04 6.05 5.54
CA LEU A 158 -26.10 6.67 6.31
C LEU A 158 -27.41 6.73 5.52
#